data_AF-A0A3C1UEA4-F1
#
_entry.id   AF-A0A3C1UEA4-F1
#
_cell.length_a   1.000
_cell.length_b   1.000
_cell.length_c   1.000
_cell.angle_alpha   90.00
_cell.angle_beta   90.00
_cell.angle_gamma   90.00
#
_symmetry.space_group_name_H-M   'P 1'
#
loop_
_entity.id
_entity.type
_entity.pdbx_description
1 polymer ?
#
loop_
_entity_poly.entity_id
_entity_poly.type
_entity_poly.pdbx_seq_one_letter_code
_entity_poly.pdbx_strand_id
1 'polypeptide(L)'
;MRFIQSISKALLLLAMAMCAQNSFAQDFTSVDTLKFYDALQFRMINKGWNNSETPYFRVPAYLKDSCRTTLYERLRCTSGEGFRFRTNSRCVAARYNLLTNMHMAHMADTGIKGADLYIWDEDDQKWQFVNCNRPVRDYSWKPGTPRKDSIQTKVYVDKLDG
;
A
#
# COMPACT_ATOMS: atom_id res chain seq x y z
N MET A 1 -32.57 -45.52 29.35
CA MET A 1 -31.30 -45.16 28.66
C MET A 1 -31.47 -44.34 27.38
N ARG A 2 -32.53 -44.51 26.56
CA ARG A 2 -32.71 -43.74 25.31
C ARG A 2 -32.95 -42.22 25.49
N PHE A 3 -33.55 -41.82 26.61
CA PHE A 3 -33.85 -40.40 26.91
C PHE A 3 -32.59 -39.56 27.15
N ILE A 4 -31.61 -40.12 27.88
CA ILE A 4 -30.32 -39.45 28.19
C ILE A 4 -29.47 -39.28 26.91
N GLN A 5 -29.50 -40.26 25.99
CA GLN A 5 -28.80 -40.17 24.69
C GLN A 5 -29.42 -39.13 23.74
N SER A 6 -30.72 -38.83 23.87
CA SER A 6 -31.38 -37.78 23.10
C SER A 6 -30.93 -36.39 23.56
N ILE A 7 -30.85 -36.19 24.89
CA ILE A 7 -30.40 -34.95 25.51
C ILE A 7 -28.93 -34.66 25.18
N SER A 8 -28.06 -35.68 25.19
CA SER A 8 -26.64 -35.50 24.84
C SER A 8 -26.41 -35.11 23.38
N LYS A 9 -27.22 -35.65 22.45
CA LYS A 9 -27.17 -35.28 21.02
C LYS A 9 -27.69 -33.85 20.78
N ALA A 10 -28.75 -33.46 21.48
CA ALA A 10 -29.28 -32.10 21.41
C ALA A 10 -28.29 -31.05 21.93
N LEU A 11 -27.58 -31.35 23.03
CA LEU A 11 -26.51 -30.49 23.57
C LEU A 11 -25.31 -30.35 22.61
N LEU A 12 -24.90 -31.45 21.96
CA LEU A 12 -23.82 -31.43 20.96
C LEU A 12 -24.19 -30.62 19.70
N LEU A 13 -25.44 -30.73 19.24
CA LEU A 13 -25.93 -29.94 18.11
C LEU A 13 -26.03 -28.44 18.45
N LEU A 14 -26.43 -28.11 19.69
CA LEU A 14 -26.52 -26.72 20.14
C LEU A 14 -25.13 -26.08 20.29
N ALA A 15 -24.13 -26.82 20.78
CA ALA A 15 -22.74 -26.35 20.87
C ALA A 15 -22.13 -26.11 19.48
N MET A 16 -22.41 -26.98 18.50
CA MET A 16 -21.94 -26.83 17.12
C MET A 16 -22.60 -25.63 16.41
N ALA A 17 -23.86 -25.34 16.72
CA ALA A 17 -24.57 -24.17 16.22
C ALA A 17 -24.02 -22.85 16.81
N MET A 18 -23.59 -22.82 18.07
CA MET A 18 -22.99 -21.64 18.70
C MET A 18 -21.58 -21.33 18.19
N CYS A 19 -20.82 -22.33 17.74
CA CYS A 19 -19.51 -22.10 17.10
C CYS A 19 -19.61 -21.45 15.70
N ALA A 20 -20.76 -21.54 15.03
CA ALA A 20 -20.96 -20.97 13.69
C ALA A 20 -21.29 -19.47 13.69
N GLN A 21 -21.58 -18.87 14.85
CA GLN A 21 -22.10 -17.49 14.92
C GLN A 21 -21.03 -16.38 14.95
N ASN A 22 -19.74 -16.72 15.00
CA ASN A 22 -18.66 -15.71 15.12
C ASN A 22 -17.93 -15.37 13.81
N SER A 23 -18.48 -15.75 12.66
CA SER A 23 -17.91 -15.39 11.36
C SER A 23 -18.40 -14.01 10.92
N PHE A 24 -18.01 -12.95 11.61
CA PHE A 24 -18.16 -11.60 11.06
C PHE A 24 -17.13 -11.42 9.94
N ALA A 25 -17.60 -11.27 8.71
CA ALA A 25 -16.73 -10.83 7.62
C ALA A 25 -16.25 -9.41 7.94
N GLN A 26 -14.94 -9.22 8.13
CA GLN A 26 -14.37 -7.88 8.25
C GLN A 26 -14.59 -7.14 6.92
N ASP A 27 -15.20 -5.96 7.00
CA ASP A 27 -15.32 -5.05 5.87
C ASP A 27 -13.95 -4.38 5.62
N PHE A 28 -13.29 -4.78 4.53
CA PHE A 28 -11.99 -4.26 4.10
C PHE A 28 -12.11 -3.07 3.14
N THR A 29 -13.33 -2.57 2.90
CA THR A 29 -13.57 -1.45 1.97
C THR A 29 -13.35 -0.08 2.61
N SER A 30 -13.39 0.01 3.95
CA SER A 30 -13.17 1.26 4.68
C SER A 30 -11.72 1.43 5.15
N VAL A 31 -11.15 2.62 4.97
CA VAL A 31 -9.79 2.94 5.43
C VAL A 31 -9.66 2.82 6.95
N ASP A 32 -10.72 3.11 7.69
CA ASP A 32 -10.72 3.14 9.16
C ASP A 32 -10.66 1.73 9.78
N THR A 33 -10.95 0.68 8.99
CA THR A 33 -10.83 -0.71 9.43
C THR A 33 -9.44 -1.30 9.17
N LEU A 34 -8.56 -0.55 8.48
CA LEU A 34 -7.22 -1.01 8.11
C LEU A 34 -6.16 -0.64 9.16
N LYS A 35 -5.24 -1.57 9.39
CA LYS A 35 -4.05 -1.34 10.20
C LYS A 35 -2.88 -0.89 9.32
N PHE A 36 -2.41 0.33 9.53
CA PHE A 36 -1.25 0.88 8.84
C PHE A 36 0.05 0.63 9.61
N TYR A 37 1.11 0.35 8.87
CA TYR A 37 2.48 0.23 9.35
C TYR A 37 3.35 1.26 8.64
N ASP A 38 4.41 1.72 9.30
CA ASP A 38 5.41 2.57 8.64
C ASP A 38 6.16 1.72 7.60
N ALA A 39 6.25 2.22 6.36
CA ALA A 39 6.92 1.54 5.27
C ALA A 39 8.40 1.26 5.58
N LEU A 40 9.04 2.09 6.40
CA LEU A 40 10.44 1.92 6.81
C LEU A 40 10.67 0.72 7.74
N GLN A 41 9.59 0.09 8.25
CA GLN A 41 9.67 -1.19 8.95
C GLN A 41 9.86 -2.37 7.99
N PHE A 42 9.59 -2.18 6.70
CA PHE A 42 9.79 -3.19 5.66
C PHE A 42 11.13 -3.01 4.97
N ARG A 43 11.55 -4.05 4.23
CA ARG A 43 12.79 -3.99 3.46
C ARG A 43 12.61 -3.05 2.26
N MET A 44 13.30 -1.92 2.28
CA MET A 44 13.47 -1.08 1.09
C MET A 44 14.35 -1.80 0.05
N ILE A 45 13.95 -1.75 -1.21
CA ILE A 45 14.65 -2.35 -2.34
C ILE A 45 15.01 -1.30 -3.39
N ASN A 46 16.05 -1.58 -4.18
CA ASN A 46 16.57 -0.73 -5.25
C ASN A 46 17.08 0.66 -4.80
N LYS A 47 17.35 0.82 -3.49
CA LYS A 47 17.96 2.03 -2.96
C LYS A 47 19.47 2.02 -3.21
N GLY A 48 19.97 3.01 -3.94
CA GLY A 48 21.40 3.08 -4.28
C GLY A 48 22.29 3.65 -3.16
N TRP A 49 21.73 4.43 -2.24
CA TRP A 49 22.48 5.17 -1.22
C TRP A 49 21.75 5.23 0.12
N ASN A 50 22.51 5.20 1.22
CA ASN A 50 21.96 5.17 2.58
C ASN A 50 22.06 6.52 3.30
N ASN A 51 22.74 7.50 2.69
CA ASN A 51 23.05 8.82 3.25
C ASN A 51 22.30 9.95 2.53
N SER A 52 21.03 9.71 2.24
CA SER A 52 20.11 10.68 1.63
C SER A 52 19.51 11.61 2.69
N GLU A 53 19.11 12.85 2.33
CA GLU A 53 18.47 13.78 3.29
C GLU A 53 17.18 13.22 3.91
N THR A 54 16.46 12.38 3.14
CA THR A 54 15.33 11.60 3.63
C THR A 54 15.48 10.16 3.16
N PRO A 55 14.84 9.19 3.85
CA PRO A 55 14.86 7.80 3.41
C PRO A 55 14.32 7.58 1.98
N TYR A 56 13.44 8.46 1.51
CA TYR A 56 12.75 8.33 0.22
C TYR A 56 13.45 9.06 -0.94
N PHE A 57 14.51 9.84 -0.68
CA PHE A 57 15.29 10.46 -1.75
C PHE A 57 16.26 9.45 -2.30
N ARG A 58 16.28 9.27 -3.62
CA ARG A 58 17.17 8.28 -4.23
C ARG A 58 18.65 8.65 -4.14
N VAL A 59 19.01 9.94 -4.09
CA VAL A 59 20.40 10.42 -4.10
C VAL A 59 20.96 10.79 -2.72
N PRO A 60 22.29 10.76 -2.53
CA PRO A 60 22.93 11.17 -1.28
C PRO A 60 22.87 12.69 -1.05
N ALA A 61 22.85 13.10 0.22
CA ALA A 61 22.64 14.50 0.62
C ALA A 61 23.71 15.47 0.11
N TYR A 62 24.96 15.01 -0.04
CA TYR A 62 26.07 15.86 -0.48
C TYR A 62 25.89 16.40 -1.92
N LEU A 63 25.05 15.75 -2.74
CA LEU A 63 24.80 16.22 -4.10
C LEU A 63 24.00 17.51 -4.16
N LYS A 64 23.36 17.92 -3.06
CA LYS A 64 22.59 19.16 -2.96
C LYS A 64 23.42 20.39 -3.33
N ASP A 65 24.63 20.46 -2.78
CA ASP A 65 25.56 21.59 -2.99
C ASP A 65 26.50 21.35 -4.19
N SER A 66 26.45 20.16 -4.78
CA SER A 66 27.30 19.76 -5.91
C SER A 66 26.58 19.83 -7.26
N CYS A 67 25.25 19.95 -7.27
CA CYS A 67 24.43 19.96 -8.48
C CYS A 67 23.60 21.24 -8.56
N ARG A 68 23.17 21.60 -9.78
CA ARG A 68 22.20 22.68 -9.98
C ARG A 68 20.92 22.37 -9.20
N THR A 69 20.33 23.39 -8.58
CA THR A 69 19.13 23.23 -7.74
C THR A 69 18.01 22.49 -8.47
N THR A 70 17.69 22.87 -9.70
CA THR A 70 16.62 22.22 -10.49
C THR A 70 16.92 20.76 -10.83
N LEU A 71 18.20 20.39 -10.99
CA LEU A 71 18.61 19.00 -11.17
C LEU A 71 18.46 18.22 -9.87
N TYR A 72 18.93 18.78 -8.76
CA TYR A 72 18.81 18.16 -7.45
C TYR A 72 17.35 17.86 -7.10
N GLU A 73 16.44 18.80 -7.36
CA GLU A 73 15.00 18.62 -7.21
C GLU A 73 14.44 17.39 -7.95
N ARG A 74 14.94 17.08 -9.16
CA ARG A 74 14.57 15.88 -9.93
C ARG A 74 15.26 14.62 -9.45
N LEU A 75 16.46 14.76 -8.89
CA LEU A 75 17.20 13.65 -8.30
C LEU A 75 16.54 13.15 -7.01
N ARG A 76 15.71 13.96 -6.33
CA ARG A 76 14.99 13.56 -5.10
C ARG A 76 13.78 12.64 -5.35
N CYS A 77 13.34 12.43 -6.59
CA CYS A 77 12.20 11.55 -6.90
C CYS A 77 12.52 10.08 -6.59
N THR A 78 11.59 9.39 -5.92
CA THR A 78 11.69 7.97 -5.48
C THR A 78 11.50 6.97 -6.63
N SER A 79 12.01 7.28 -7.82
CA SER A 79 11.82 6.46 -9.02
C SER A 79 12.61 5.15 -8.91
N GLY A 80 11.91 4.01 -9.05
CA GLY A 80 12.50 2.68 -9.10
C GLY A 80 12.73 2.02 -7.74
N GLU A 81 12.53 2.74 -6.63
CA GLU A 81 12.58 2.18 -5.29
C GLU A 81 11.26 1.51 -4.92
N GLY A 82 11.32 0.55 -4.00
CA GLY A 82 10.13 -0.14 -3.53
C GLY A 82 10.29 -0.68 -2.11
N PHE A 83 9.20 -1.20 -1.57
CA PHE A 83 9.18 -1.87 -0.28
C PHE A 83 8.75 -3.32 -0.46
N ARG A 84 9.54 -4.24 0.08
CA ARG A 84 9.26 -5.67 0.05
C ARG A 84 8.75 -6.12 1.42
N PHE A 85 7.55 -6.71 1.41
CA PHE A 85 6.89 -7.26 2.58
C PHE A 85 6.24 -8.60 2.24
N ARG A 86 5.85 -9.36 3.27
CA ARG A 86 5.05 -10.58 3.15
C ARG A 86 3.84 -10.43 4.07
N THR A 87 2.67 -10.79 3.59
CA THR A 87 1.42 -10.72 4.36
C THR A 87 0.49 -11.87 3.96
N ASN A 88 -0.35 -12.30 4.88
CA ASN A 88 -1.50 -13.16 4.61
C ASN A 88 -2.82 -12.36 4.53
N SER A 89 -2.72 -11.03 4.59
CA SER A 89 -3.88 -10.14 4.45
C SER A 89 -4.52 -10.30 3.08
N ARG A 90 -5.85 -10.34 3.04
CA ARG A 90 -6.64 -10.34 1.79
C ARG A 90 -6.79 -8.95 1.19
N CYS A 91 -6.33 -7.93 1.89
CA CYS A 91 -6.41 -6.53 1.53
C CYS A 91 -5.08 -5.82 1.81
N VAL A 92 -4.60 -5.06 0.82
CA VAL A 92 -3.40 -4.22 0.93
C VAL A 92 -3.80 -2.79 0.57
N ALA A 93 -3.32 -1.84 1.36
CA ALA A 93 -3.47 -0.41 1.08
C ALA A 93 -2.14 0.31 1.25
N ALA A 94 -1.97 1.41 0.51
CA ALA A 94 -0.85 2.32 0.69
C ALA A 94 -1.38 3.69 1.03
N ARG A 95 -0.70 4.34 1.97
CA ARG A 95 -0.93 5.71 2.37
C ARG A 95 0.38 6.46 2.38
N TYR A 96 0.48 7.55 1.62
CA TYR A 96 1.70 8.34 1.51
C TYR A 96 1.41 9.81 1.26
N ASN A 97 2.38 10.65 1.61
CA ASN A 97 2.40 12.07 1.31
C ASN A 97 3.37 12.33 0.15
N LEU A 98 2.94 13.16 -0.79
CA LEU A 98 3.77 13.63 -1.88
C LEU A 98 4.43 14.95 -1.49
N LEU A 99 5.77 15.01 -1.52
CA LEU A 99 6.51 16.26 -1.37
C LEU A 99 6.22 17.25 -2.51
N THR A 100 5.91 16.72 -3.68
CA THR A 100 5.52 17.51 -4.85
C THR A 100 4.41 16.78 -5.59
N ASN A 101 3.20 17.31 -5.57
CA ASN A 101 2.06 16.73 -6.29
C ASN A 101 2.11 17.08 -7.79
N MET A 102 3.18 16.71 -8.51
CA MET A 102 3.44 17.10 -9.90
C MET A 102 2.42 16.54 -10.90
N HIS A 103 2.35 17.18 -12.08
CA HIS A 103 1.48 16.79 -13.19
C HIS A 103 2.16 17.22 -14.49
N MET A 104 2.30 16.29 -15.43
CA MET A 104 2.97 16.49 -16.71
C MET A 104 2.06 15.92 -17.81
N ALA A 105 1.69 16.72 -18.80
CA ALA A 105 0.70 16.32 -19.81
C ALA A 105 1.10 15.07 -20.62
N HIS A 106 2.40 14.75 -20.68
CA HIS A 106 2.94 13.61 -21.40
C HIS A 106 3.16 12.36 -20.51
N MET A 107 2.72 12.38 -19.25
CA MET A 107 2.89 11.25 -18.33
C MET A 107 1.64 11.09 -17.45
N ALA A 108 1.14 9.86 -17.32
CA ALA A 108 -0.02 9.58 -16.49
C ALA A 108 0.28 9.87 -15.00
N ASP A 109 -0.71 10.38 -14.27
CA ASP A 109 -0.59 10.67 -12.83
C ASP A 109 -0.20 9.42 -12.01
N THR A 110 -0.59 8.23 -12.46
CA THR A 110 -0.17 6.94 -11.89
C THR A 110 1.35 6.73 -11.97
N GLY A 111 2.01 7.21 -13.02
CA GLY A 111 3.47 7.12 -13.17
C GLY A 111 4.24 8.26 -12.50
N ILE A 112 3.62 9.44 -12.35
CA ILE A 112 4.29 10.61 -11.74
C ILE A 112 4.28 10.53 -10.22
N LYS A 113 3.13 10.14 -9.66
CA LYS A 113 2.83 10.28 -8.23
C LYS A 113 2.07 9.07 -7.67
N GLY A 114 2.04 7.98 -8.43
CA GLY A 114 1.46 6.73 -8.01
C GLY A 114 2.47 5.73 -7.43
N ALA A 115 1.99 4.52 -7.20
CA ALA A 115 2.70 3.35 -6.73
C ALA A 115 2.05 2.11 -7.37
N ASP A 116 2.89 1.15 -7.74
CA ASP A 116 2.48 -0.13 -8.29
C ASP A 116 2.65 -1.23 -7.25
N LEU A 117 1.66 -2.13 -7.20
CA LEU A 117 1.70 -3.34 -6.38
C LEU A 117 1.96 -4.55 -7.29
N TYR A 118 2.98 -5.32 -6.92
CA TYR A 118 3.30 -6.61 -7.52
C TYR A 118 3.25 -7.70 -6.45
N ILE A 119 2.88 -8.91 -6.86
CA ILE A 119 2.90 -10.11 -6.03
C ILE A 119 3.88 -11.12 -6.62
N TRP A 120 4.58 -11.84 -5.75
CA TRP A 120 5.43 -12.96 -6.18
C TRP A 120 4.56 -14.21 -6.29
N ASP A 121 4.52 -14.77 -7.49
CA ASP A 121 3.90 -16.06 -7.76
C ASP A 121 4.93 -17.17 -7.51
N GLU A 122 4.65 -18.05 -6.55
CA GLU A 122 5.55 -19.15 -6.20
C GLU A 122 5.53 -20.27 -7.26
N ASP A 123 4.42 -20.45 -7.99
CA ASP A 123 4.26 -21.49 -9.01
C ASP A 123 4.98 -21.10 -10.31
N ASP A 124 4.71 -19.89 -10.79
CA ASP A 124 5.31 -19.36 -12.02
C ASP A 124 6.70 -18.72 -11.81
N GLN A 125 7.16 -18.64 -10.56
CA GLN A 125 8.43 -18.01 -10.16
C GLN A 125 8.63 -16.60 -10.74
N LYS A 126 7.58 -15.80 -10.77
CA LYS A 126 7.60 -14.46 -11.39
C LYS A 126 6.86 -13.43 -10.56
N TRP A 127 7.24 -12.17 -10.74
CA TRP A 127 6.45 -11.04 -10.25
C TRP A 127 5.28 -10.78 -11.19
N GLN A 128 4.07 -10.77 -10.65
CA GLN A 128 2.85 -10.44 -11.37
C GLN A 128 2.34 -9.06 -10.95
N PHE A 129 1.92 -8.26 -11.93
CA PHE A 129 1.27 -6.98 -11.67
C PHE A 129 -0.11 -7.22 -11.06
N VAL A 130 -0.38 -6.57 -9.93
CA VAL A 130 -1.68 -6.67 -9.26
C VAL A 130 -2.52 -5.46 -9.61
N ASN A 131 -2.05 -4.28 -9.22
CA ASN A 131 -2.77 -3.03 -9.44
C ASN A 131 -1.85 -1.84 -9.24
N CYS A 132 -2.26 -0.69 -9.77
CA CYS A 132 -1.62 0.60 -9.50
C CYS A 132 -2.57 1.49 -8.71
N ASN A 133 -2.02 2.37 -7.88
CA ASN A 133 -2.84 3.43 -7.35
C ASN A 133 -3.09 4.49 -8.42
N ARG A 134 -4.24 5.13 -8.34
CA ARG A 134 -4.66 6.14 -9.32
C ARG A 134 -4.87 7.43 -8.54
N PRO A 135 -3.81 8.22 -8.35
CA PRO A 135 -3.92 9.49 -7.66
C PRO A 135 -4.95 10.36 -8.37
N VAL A 136 -5.94 10.85 -7.63
CA VAL A 136 -6.97 11.71 -8.21
C VAL A 136 -6.33 13.06 -8.53
N ARG A 137 -6.66 13.61 -9.69
CA ARG A 137 -6.27 14.97 -10.02
C ARG A 137 -6.97 15.92 -9.07
N ASP A 138 -6.20 16.73 -8.36
CA ASP A 138 -6.77 17.83 -7.59
C ASP A 138 -7.23 18.93 -8.54
N TYR A 139 -8.54 18.98 -8.79
CA TYR A 139 -9.16 20.02 -9.63
C TYR A 139 -9.28 21.38 -8.92
N SER A 140 -9.02 21.45 -7.61
CA SER A 140 -9.10 22.69 -6.84
C SER A 140 -7.84 23.54 -6.91
N TRP A 141 -6.76 23.00 -7.48
CA TRP A 141 -5.48 23.70 -7.60
C TRP A 141 -5.51 24.88 -8.58
N LYS A 142 -4.93 26.01 -8.19
CA LYS A 142 -4.83 27.23 -9.01
C LYS A 142 -3.36 27.49 -9.40
N PRO A 143 -3.10 27.97 -10.63
CA PRO A 143 -1.76 28.42 -11.02
C PRO A 143 -1.20 29.43 -10.01
N GLY A 144 0.05 29.23 -9.58
CA GLY A 144 0.73 30.10 -8.61
C GLY A 144 0.52 29.73 -7.12
N THR A 145 -0.34 28.75 -6.79
CA THR A 145 -0.41 28.23 -5.41
C THR A 145 0.48 26.99 -5.25
N PRO A 146 1.17 26.82 -4.09
CA PRO A 146 1.83 25.56 -3.78
C PRO A 146 0.82 24.43 -3.85
N ARG A 147 1.18 23.32 -4.49
CA ARG A 147 0.32 22.15 -4.49
C ARG A 147 0.29 21.60 -3.08
N LYS A 148 -0.90 21.50 -2.49
CA LYS A 148 -1.06 20.92 -1.16
C LYS A 148 -0.57 19.47 -1.19
N ASP A 149 0.19 19.09 -0.18
CA ASP A 149 0.56 17.69 0.05
C ASP A 149 -0.73 16.88 0.12
N SER A 150 -0.84 15.88 -0.74
CA SER A 150 -2.04 15.07 -0.85
C SER A 150 -1.74 13.70 -0.24
N ILE A 151 -2.45 13.39 0.84
CA ILE A 151 -2.50 12.02 1.36
C ILE A 151 -3.18 11.18 0.29
N GLN A 152 -2.42 10.30 -0.35
CA GLN A 152 -2.95 9.33 -1.29
C GLN A 152 -3.25 8.05 -0.52
N THR A 153 -4.52 7.69 -0.39
CA THR A 153 -4.93 6.41 0.20
C THR A 153 -5.65 5.60 -0.86
N LYS A 154 -5.19 4.37 -1.10
CA LYS A 154 -5.93 3.44 -1.96
C LYS A 154 -5.82 2.02 -1.43
N VAL A 155 -6.94 1.30 -1.50
CA VAL A 155 -7.06 -0.14 -1.28
C VAL A 155 -6.88 -0.84 -2.63
N TYR A 156 -5.96 -1.81 -2.71
CA TYR A 156 -5.51 -2.37 -3.98
C TYR A 156 -6.32 -3.59 -4.44
N VAL A 157 -6.67 -4.50 -3.54
CA VAL A 157 -7.41 -5.73 -3.86
C VAL A 157 -8.19 -6.21 -2.64
N ASP A 158 -9.46 -6.55 -2.83
CA ASP A 158 -10.19 -7.48 -1.96
C ASP A 158 -10.10 -8.86 -2.61
N LYS A 159 -9.71 -9.88 -1.83
CA LYS A 159 -9.50 -11.28 -2.27
C LYS A 159 -8.23 -11.47 -3.11
N LEU A 160 -7.07 -11.37 -2.44
CA LEU A 160 -5.78 -11.86 -2.95
C LEU A 160 -5.69 -13.40 -2.90
N ASP A 161 -6.78 -14.11 -3.19
CA ASP A 161 -6.77 -15.55 -3.40
C ASP A 161 -6.34 -15.82 -4.84
N GLY A 162 -5.04 -16.08 -5.01
CA GLY A 162 -4.63 -16.98 -6.09
C GLY A 162 -5.40 -18.30 -6.00
#